data_AF-A0A6M0C331-F1
#
_entry.id   AF-A0A6M0C331-F1
#
_cell.length_a   1.000
_cell.length_b   1.000
_cell.length_c   1.000
_cell.angle_alpha   90.00
_cell.angle_beta   90.00
_cell.angle_gamma   90.00
#
_symmetry.space_group_name_H-M   'P 1'
#
loop_
_entity.id
_entity.type
_entity.pdbx_description
1 polymer ?
#
loop_
_entity_poly.entity_id
_entity_poly.type
_entity_poly.pdbx_seq_one_letter_code
_entity_poly.pdbx_strand_id
1 'polypeptide(L)'
;MKVKVFSIEPTSEKGRFQIILLIGRQQHNFAMTVESFPVGDRELQVTNGDRDFREMFKFNQIVATDISKLVSKVRNGEVVKLPIDVGEFNSEFPQVTLPQLTVNN
;
A
#
# COMPACT_ATOMS: atom_id res chain seq x y z
N MET A 1 -1.57 5.72 13.24
CA MET A 1 -1.77 4.33 13.70
C MET A 1 -0.76 3.44 13.00
N LYS A 2 0.10 2.71 13.73
CA LYS A 2 1.17 1.92 13.10
C LYS A 2 0.63 0.92 12.08
N VAL A 3 1.28 0.85 10.93
CA VAL A 3 0.99 -0.13 9.89
C VAL A 3 2.11 -1.16 9.87
N LYS A 4 1.75 -2.43 9.97
CA LYS A 4 2.66 -3.56 9.83
C LYS A 4 2.19 -4.47 8.70
N VAL A 5 3.13 -4.89 7.86
CA VAL A 5 2.89 -6.01 6.95
C VAL A 5 3.19 -7.29 7.71
N PHE A 6 2.19 -8.16 7.84
CA PHE A 6 2.29 -9.40 8.59
C PHE A 6 2.65 -10.58 7.69
N SER A 7 2.00 -10.69 6.53
CA SER A 7 2.33 -11.71 5.51
C SER A 7 2.19 -11.15 4.10
N ILE A 8 2.98 -11.71 3.19
CA ILE A 8 2.88 -11.53 1.74
C ILE A 8 3.01 -12.93 1.15
N GLU A 9 1.94 -13.44 0.57
CA GLU A 9 1.89 -14.82 0.08
C GLU A 9 1.48 -14.84 -1.40
N PRO A 10 2.21 -15.55 -2.28
CA PRO A 10 1.77 -15.73 -3.66
C PRO A 10 0.50 -16.58 -3.69
N THR A 11 -0.40 -16.31 -4.64
CA THR A 11 -1.56 -17.16 -4.88
C THR A 11 -1.28 -18.17 -6.01
N SER A 12 -2.27 -18.97 -6.37
CA SER A 12 -2.23 -19.82 -7.56
C SER A 12 -2.17 -19.01 -8.87
N GLU A 13 -2.53 -17.73 -8.84
CA GLU A 13 -2.49 -16.85 -10.00
C GLU A 13 -1.13 -16.15 -10.09
N LYS A 14 -0.47 -16.27 -11.25
CA LYS A 14 0.86 -15.72 -11.47
C LYS A 14 0.88 -14.21 -11.26
N GLY A 15 1.79 -13.74 -10.41
CA GLY A 15 1.96 -12.32 -10.12
C GLY A 15 0.92 -11.76 -9.16
N ARG A 16 0.00 -12.58 -8.63
CA ARG A 16 -0.95 -12.17 -7.61
C ARG A 16 -0.48 -12.59 -6.22
N PHE A 17 -0.66 -11.70 -5.27
CA PHE A 17 -0.27 -11.86 -3.87
C PHE A 17 -1.43 -11.52 -2.95
N GLN A 18 -1.58 -12.31 -1.88
CA GLN A 18 -2.39 -11.95 -0.73
C GLN A 18 -1.50 -11.31 0.32
N ILE A 19 -2.00 -10.24 0.92
CA ILE A 19 -1.28 -9.45 1.91
C ILE A 19 -2.15 -9.32 3.14
N ILE A 20 -1.56 -9.62 4.28
CA ILE A 20 -2.16 -9.38 5.58
C ILE A 20 -1.44 -8.20 6.23
N LEU A 21 -2.19 -7.15 6.53
CA LEU A 21 -1.72 -5.94 7.21
C LEU A 21 -2.35 -5.83 8.60
N LEU A 22 -1.61 -5.25 9.53
CA LEU A 22 -2.14 -4.74 10.79
C LEU A 22 -2.09 -3.22 10.78
N ILE A 23 -3.24 -2.56 10.93
CA ILE A 23 -3.34 -1.11 11.16
C ILE A 23 -3.77 -0.91 12.62
N GLY A 24 -2.83 -0.47 13.45
CA GLY A 24 -2.99 -0.51 14.90
C GLY A 24 -3.15 -1.95 15.38
N ARG A 25 -4.38 -2.35 15.70
CA ARG A 25 -4.74 -3.72 16.13
C ARG A 25 -5.70 -4.43 15.17
N GLN A 26 -6.10 -3.75 14.09
CA GLN A 26 -7.06 -4.29 13.13
C GLN A 26 -6.32 -4.99 12.00
N GLN A 27 -6.76 -6.21 11.68
CA GLN A 27 -6.24 -6.96 10.55
C GLN A 27 -7.03 -6.61 9.29
N HIS A 28 -6.29 -6.40 8.20
CA HIS A 28 -6.83 -6.16 6.87
C HIS A 28 -6.17 -7.10 5.88
N ASN A 29 -6.98 -7.67 4.99
CA ASN A 29 -6.50 -8.57 3.94
C ASN A 29 -6.72 -7.88 2.60
N PHE A 30 -5.69 -7.87 1.76
CA PHE A 30 -5.73 -7.26 0.44
C PHE A 30 -5.10 -8.17 -0.60
N ALA A 31 -5.57 -8.06 -1.83
CA ALA A 31 -4.89 -8.61 -2.98
C ALA A 31 -4.07 -7.55 -3.71
N MET A 32 -2.87 -7.92 -4.15
CA MET A 32 -2.07 -7.11 -5.06
C MET A 32 -1.62 -7.93 -6.26
N THR A 33 -1.50 -7.28 -7.41
CA THR A 33 -0.94 -7.86 -8.63
C THR A 33 0.36 -7.15 -9.01
N VAL A 34 1.31 -7.93 -9.52
CA VAL A 34 2.58 -7.43 -10.04
C VAL A 34 2.74 -7.92 -11.48
N GLU A 35 2.70 -6.98 -12.40
CA GLU A 35 2.75 -7.21 -13.84
C GLU A 35 4.03 -6.61 -14.41
N SER A 36 4.59 -7.26 -15.44
CA SER A 36 5.76 -6.78 -16.17
C SER A 36 5.36 -6.42 -17.59
N PHE A 37 5.77 -5.24 -18.04
CA PHE A 37 5.49 -4.72 -19.38
C PHE A 37 6.80 -4.35 -20.07
N PRO A 38 7.03 -4.78 -21.33
CA PRO A 38 8.16 -4.32 -22.11
C PRO A 38 7.96 -2.86 -22.54
N VAL A 39 8.97 -2.02 -22.33
CA VAL A 39 9.02 -0.62 -22.77
C VAL A 39 10.39 -0.34 -23.39
N GLY A 40 10.45 -0.37 -24.73
CA GLY A 40 11.71 -0.37 -25.46
C GLY A 40 12.55 -1.59 -25.07
N ASP A 41 13.81 -1.35 -24.69
CA ASP A 41 14.75 -2.39 -24.26
C ASP A 41 14.71 -2.69 -22.75
N ARG A 42 13.64 -2.26 -22.05
CA ARG A 42 13.50 -2.43 -20.59
C ARG A 42 12.20 -3.11 -20.22
N GLU A 43 12.18 -3.84 -19.12
CA GLU A 43 10.94 -4.29 -18.48
C GLU A 43 10.55 -3.34 -17.34
N LEU A 44 9.32 -2.80 -17.40
CA LEU A 44 8.71 -2.05 -16.31
C LEU A 44 7.81 -2.97 -15.48
N GLN A 45 8.03 -2.97 -14.18
CA GLN A 45 7.19 -3.69 -13.22
C GLN A 45 6.16 -2.72 -12.61
N VAL A 46 4.88 -3.08 -12.69
CA VAL A 46 3.77 -2.32 -12.11
C VAL A 46 3.14 -3.15 -11.01
N THR A 47 3.05 -2.59 -9.80
CA THR A 47 2.37 -3.20 -8.66
C THR A 47 1.05 -2.49 -8.41
N ASN A 48 -0.05 -3.23 -8.43
CA ASN A 48 -1.40 -2.71 -8.26
C ASN A 48 -2.07 -3.34 -7.05
N GLY A 49 -2.66 -2.52 -6.18
CA GLY A 49 -3.60 -3.01 -5.17
C GLY A 49 -4.99 -3.27 -5.73
N ASP A 50 -5.77 -4.10 -5.06
CA ASP A 50 -7.20 -4.19 -5.28
C ASP A 50 -7.93 -2.87 -4.93
N ARG A 51 -9.25 -2.85 -5.15
CA ARG A 51 -10.06 -1.65 -4.90
C ARG A 51 -10.00 -1.22 -3.44
N ASP A 52 -10.08 -2.17 -2.52
CA ASP A 52 -10.18 -1.89 -1.09
C ASP A 52 -8.85 -1.34 -0.55
N PHE A 53 -7.72 -1.86 -1.05
CA PHE A 53 -6.40 -1.31 -0.76
C PHE A 53 -6.28 0.13 -1.25
N ARG A 54 -6.66 0.41 -2.51
CA ARG A 54 -6.57 1.76 -3.07
C ARG A 54 -7.44 2.75 -2.30
N GLU A 55 -8.65 2.35 -1.93
CA GLU A 55 -9.57 3.21 -1.18
C GLU A 55 -9.05 3.49 0.23
N MET A 56 -8.54 2.47 0.92
CA MET A 56 -7.98 2.63 2.26
C MET A 56 -6.74 3.53 2.28
N PHE A 57 -5.87 3.40 1.28
CA PHE A 57 -4.59 4.09 1.22
C PHE A 57 -4.57 5.33 0.33
N LYS A 58 -5.71 5.79 -0.20
CA LYS A 58 -5.79 6.96 -1.10
C LYS A 58 -5.11 8.23 -0.57
N PHE A 59 -5.15 8.43 0.76
CA PHE A 59 -4.50 9.54 1.47
C PHE A 59 -3.24 9.13 2.25
N ASN A 60 -2.88 7.86 2.21
CA ASN A 60 -1.73 7.27 2.91
C ASN A 60 -0.72 6.70 1.90
N GLN A 61 -0.44 7.46 0.84
CA GLN A 61 0.29 6.98 -0.36
C GLN A 61 1.74 6.56 -0.08
N ILE A 62 2.39 7.17 0.92
CA ILE A 62 3.74 6.78 1.33
C ILE A 62 3.73 5.33 1.83
N VAL A 63 2.82 5.00 2.75
CA VAL A 63 2.64 3.64 3.26
C VAL A 63 2.23 2.69 2.13
N ALA A 64 1.31 3.11 1.26
CA ALA A 64 0.88 2.31 0.10
C ALA A 64 2.06 1.94 -0.82
N THR A 65 2.94 2.92 -1.06
CA THR A 65 4.13 2.76 -1.90
C THR A 65 5.12 1.79 -1.25
N ASP A 66 5.34 1.89 0.05
CA ASP A 66 6.28 1.01 0.76
C ASP A 66 5.76 -0.43 0.83
N ILE A 67 4.45 -0.63 1.03
CA ILE A 67 3.83 -1.95 0.90
C ILE A 67 4.02 -2.50 -0.51
N SER A 68 3.77 -1.68 -1.53
CA SER A 68 3.93 -2.08 -2.94
C SER A 68 5.37 -2.53 -3.24
N LYS A 69 6.37 -1.79 -2.77
CA LYS A 69 7.79 -2.17 -2.90
C LYS A 69 8.09 -3.52 -2.24
N LEU A 70 7.52 -3.80 -1.06
CA LEU A 70 7.72 -5.09 -0.41
C LEU A 70 7.15 -6.24 -1.24
N VAL A 71 5.98 -6.06 -1.85
CA VAL A 71 5.40 -7.07 -2.75
C VAL A 71 6.28 -7.26 -3.98
N SER A 72 6.79 -6.19 -4.58
CA SER A 72 7.71 -6.28 -5.72
C SER A 72 8.98 -7.05 -5.34
N LYS A 73 9.54 -6.83 -4.14
CA LYS A 73 10.69 -7.58 -3.63
C LYS A 73 10.40 -9.08 -3.51
N VAL A 74 9.26 -9.45 -2.91
CA VAL A 74 8.83 -10.86 -2.82
C VAL A 74 8.67 -11.46 -4.21
N ARG A 75 8.05 -10.73 -5.15
CA ARG A 75 7.90 -11.16 -6.55
C ARG A 75 9.23 -11.43 -7.25
N ASN A 76 10.26 -10.67 -6.90
CA ASN A 76 11.62 -10.78 -7.47
C ASN A 76 12.48 -11.82 -6.75
N GLY A 77 11.93 -12.55 -5.76
CA GLY A 77 12.64 -13.58 -5.01
C GLY A 77 13.54 -13.02 -3.91
N GLU A 78 13.43 -11.74 -3.58
CA GLU A 78 14.16 -11.15 -2.47
C GLU A 78 13.58 -11.61 -1.12
N VAL A 79 14.46 -11.86 -0.15
CA VAL A 79 14.04 -12.23 1.21
C VAL A 79 13.54 -10.99 1.95
N VAL A 80 12.24 -10.99 2.30
CA VAL A 80 11.62 -9.98 3.15
C VAL A 80 11.35 -10.59 4.54
N LYS A 81 11.93 -9.99 5.59
CA LYS A 81 11.68 -10.41 6.97
C LYS A 81 10.34 -9.84 7.44
N LEU A 82 9.36 -10.71 7.69
CA LEU A 82 8.03 -10.35 8.19
C LEU A 82 7.85 -10.87 9.63
N PRO A 83 7.05 -10.19 10.48
CA PRO A 83 6.34 -8.94 10.20
C PRO A 83 7.28 -7.72 10.15
N ILE A 84 6.91 -6.69 9.38
CA ILE A 84 7.69 -5.44 9.24
C ILE A 84 6.81 -4.19 9.40
N ASP A 85 7.31 -3.18 10.11
CA ASP A 85 6.68 -1.86 10.21
C ASP A 85 6.89 -1.05 8.92
N VAL A 86 5.80 -0.51 8.35
CA VAL A 86 5.80 0.27 7.09
C VAL A 86 5.31 1.71 7.27
N GLY A 87 5.22 2.17 8.51
CA GLY A 87 4.93 3.56 8.86
C GLY A 87 3.65 3.76 9.66
N GLU A 88 3.07 4.94 9.55
CA GLU A 88 1.88 5.37 10.28
C GLU A 88 0.73 5.64 9.30
N PHE A 89 -0.44 5.10 9.61
CA PHE A 89 -1.70 5.41 8.96
C PHE A 89 -2.33 6.64 9.59
N ASN A 90 -2.55 7.67 8.78
CA ASN A 90 -3.27 8.87 9.16
C ASN A 90 -4.77 8.63 8.92
N SER A 91 -5.53 8.51 10.01
CA SER A 91 -6.99 8.44 9.99
C SER A 91 -7.66 9.80 9.98
N GLU A 92 -6.91 10.86 10.29
CA GLU A 92 -7.39 12.22 10.22
C GLU A 92 -7.32 12.69 8.76
N PHE A 93 -8.49 12.94 8.16
CA PHE A 93 -8.56 13.70 6.94
C PHE A 93 -7.81 15.03 7.15
N PRO A 94 -7.05 15.55 6.17
CA PRO A 94 -6.56 16.92 6.27
C PRO A 94 -7.78 17.82 6.48
N GLN A 95 -7.86 18.43 7.66
CA GLN A 95 -8.82 19.48 7.93
C GLN A 95 -8.47 20.60 6.95
N VAL A 96 -9.28 20.78 5.91
CA VAL A 96 -9.21 21.99 5.11
C VAL A 96 -9.74 23.09 6.02
N THR A 97 -8.84 23.78 6.71
CA THR A 97 -9.18 25.01 7.42
C THR A 97 -9.52 26.03 6.35
N LEU A 98 -10.80 26.14 5.98
CA LEU A 98 -11.27 27.25 5.17
C LEU A 98 -10.94 28.53 5.95
N PRO A 99 -10.26 29.52 5.35
CA PRO A 99 -10.03 30.79 6.02
C PRO A 99 -11.39 31.36 6.44
N GLN A 100 -11.56 31.64 7.72
CA GLN A 100 -12.75 32.31 8.20
C GLN A 100 -12.74 33.72 7.60
N LEU A 101 -13.69 33.97 6.70
CA LEU A 101 -13.97 35.32 6.23
C LEU A 101 -14.52 36.08 7.43
N THR A 102 -13.69 36.91 8.05
CA THR A 102 -14.15 37.95 8.98
C THR A 102 -14.96 38.95 8.17
N VAL A 103 -16.28 38.81 8.25
CA VAL A 103 -17.21 39.86 7.83
C VAL A 103 -17.18 40.91 8.95
N ASN A 104 -16.40 41.97 8.74
CA ASN A 104 -16.46 43.16 9.58
C ASN A 104 -17.76 43.91 9.21
N ASN A 105 -18.68 44.02 10.17
CA ASN A 105 -19.87 44.88 10.10
C ASN A 105 -19.49 46.34 10.31
#